data_AF-A0A1H7ZYN2-F1
#
_entry.id   AF-A0A1H7ZYN2-F1
#
_cell.length_a   1.000
_cell.length_b   1.000
_cell.length_c   1.000
_cell.angle_alpha   90.00
_cell.angle_beta   90.00
_cell.angle_gamma   90.00
#
_symmetry.space_group_name_H-M   'P 1'
#
loop_
_entity.id
_entity.type
_entity.pdbx_description
1 polymer ?
#
loop_
_entity_poly.entity_id
_entity_poly.type
_entity_poly.pdbx_seq_one_letter_code
_entity_poly.pdbx_strand_id
1 'polypeptide(L)'
;LPQAAADDLLDVILERYRHRKSTMITSNRPIEDWGKLLGDNAAASAILDRLLHRGHLLKFEGKSYRLKEASKRLALEKKNN
;
A
#
# COMPACT_ATOMS: atom_id res chain seq x y z
N LEU A 1 13.57 -3.97 -6.29
CA LEU A 1 12.51 -4.70 -7.02
C LEU A 1 13.10 -5.18 -8.34
N PRO A 2 12.43 -6.09 -9.08
CA PRO A 2 12.77 -6.32 -10.48
C PRO A 2 12.84 -5.00 -11.25
N GLN A 3 13.71 -4.89 -12.25
CA GLN A 3 13.97 -3.64 -12.96
C GLN A 3 12.71 -3.07 -13.63
N ALA A 4 11.82 -3.93 -14.13
CA ALA A 4 10.57 -3.55 -14.79
C ALA A 4 9.38 -3.34 -13.82
N ALA A 5 9.56 -3.51 -12.51
CA ALA A 5 8.43 -3.51 -11.57
C ALA A 5 7.66 -2.19 -11.53
N ALA A 6 8.34 -1.07 -11.81
CA ALA A 6 7.70 0.25 -11.89
C ALA A 6 6.82 0.35 -13.15
N ASP A 7 7.32 -0.10 -14.29
CA ASP A 7 6.62 -0.11 -15.57
C ASP A 7 5.42 -1.06 -15.54
N ASP A 8 5.62 -2.28 -15.03
CA ASP A 8 4.55 -3.28 -14.90
C ASP A 8 3.39 -2.76 -14.04
N LEU A 9 3.70 -2.08 -12.93
CA LEU A 9 2.69 -1.48 -12.07
C LEU A 9 2.00 -0.30 -12.77
N LEU A 10 2.76 0.55 -13.46
CA LEU A 10 2.21 1.68 -14.21
C LEU A 10 1.24 1.20 -15.30
N ASP A 11 1.58 0.16 -16.05
CA ASP A 11 0.72 -0.40 -17.10
C ASP A 11 -0.62 -0.89 -16.54
N VAL A 12 -0.60 -1.63 -15.43
CA VAL A 12 -1.83 -2.07 -14.75
C VAL A 12 -2.67 -0.87 -14.30
N ILE A 13 -2.04 0.16 -13.74
CA ILE A 13 -2.74 1.36 -13.26
C ILE A 13 -3.35 2.15 -14.42
N LEU A 14 -2.62 2.31 -15.53
CA LEU A 14 -3.10 2.98 -16.73
C LEU A 14 -4.31 2.27 -17.34
N GLU A 15 -4.26 0.95 -17.45
CA GLU A 15 -5.37 0.16 -17.98
C GLU A 15 -6.63 0.27 -17.11
N ARG A 16 -6.47 0.14 -15.79
CA ARG A 16 -7.60 0.29 -14.85
C ARG A 16 -8.18 1.69 -14.87
N TYR A 17 -7.33 2.71 -14.95
CA TYR A 17 -7.72 4.10 -15.05
C TYR A 17 -8.51 4.36 -16.35
N ARG A 18 -8.00 3.88 -17.49
CA ARG A 18 -8.65 3.98 -18.82
C ARG A 18 -10.05 3.38 -18.81
N HIS A 19 -10.21 2.20 -18.22
CA HIS A 19 -11.49 1.49 -18.13
C HIS A 19 -12.36 1.91 -16.94
N ARG A 20 -11.99 2.98 -16.21
CA ARG A 20 -12.70 3.50 -15.03
C ARG A 20 -13.01 2.42 -13.98
N LYS A 21 -12.08 1.51 -13.74
CA LYS A 21 -12.23 0.43 -12.74
C LYS A 21 -11.83 0.92 -11.35
N SER A 22 -12.64 0.60 -10.34
CA SER A 22 -12.34 0.90 -8.93
C SER A 22 -11.08 0.18 -8.48
N THR A 23 -10.12 0.90 -7.88
CA THR A 23 -8.83 0.34 -7.49
C THR A 23 -8.55 0.70 -6.04
N MET A 24 -8.22 -0.30 -5.21
CA MET A 24 -7.81 -0.12 -3.82
C MET A 24 -6.39 -0.64 -3.67
N ILE A 25 -5.52 0.18 -3.07
CA ILE A 25 -4.13 -0.16 -2.80
C ILE A 25 -3.85 0.12 -1.33
N THR A 26 -3.18 -0.82 -0.67
CA THR A 26 -2.68 -0.65 0.69
C THR A 26 -1.16 -0.65 0.64
N SER A 27 -0.54 0.35 1.27
CA SER A 27 0.91 0.39 1.43
C SER A 27 1.25 0.61 2.89
N ASN A 28 2.31 -0.04 3.36
CA ASN A 28 2.93 0.24 4.64
C ASN A 28 4.02 1.34 4.53
N ARG A 29 4.18 1.93 3.35
CA ARG A 29 5.08 3.05 3.08
C ARG A 29 4.28 4.30 2.71
N PRO A 30 4.74 5.49 3.14
CA PRO A 30 4.17 6.74 2.68
C PRO A 30 4.32 6.86 1.15
N ILE A 31 3.40 7.58 0.49
CA ILE A 31 3.39 7.68 -0.99
C ILE A 31 4.62 8.41 -1.53
N GLU A 32 5.19 9.28 -0.71
CA GLU A 32 6.40 10.05 -0.95
C GLU A 32 7.63 9.14 -1.13
N ASP A 33 7.60 7.93 -0.55
CA ASP A 33 8.68 6.95 -0.67
C ASP A 33 8.56 6.07 -1.93
N TRP A 34 7.47 6.18 -2.72
CA TRP A 34 7.22 5.26 -3.83
C TRP A 34 8.26 5.37 -4.95
N GLY A 35 8.80 6.57 -5.21
CA GLY A 35 9.89 6.73 -6.17
C GLY A 35 11.14 5.93 -5.78
N LYS A 36 11.51 5.94 -4.49
CA LYS A 36 12.62 5.12 -3.96
C LYS A 36 12.27 3.63 -3.94
N LEU A 37 11.02 3.29 -3.62
CA LEU A 37 10.56 1.90 -3.57
C LEU A 37 10.59 1.24 -4.95
N LEU A 38 10.09 1.94 -5.96
CA LEU A 38 10.00 1.47 -7.34
C LEU A 38 11.32 1.63 -8.09
N GLY A 39 12.22 2.50 -7.63
CA GLY A 39 13.48 2.79 -8.31
C GLY A 39 13.33 3.71 -9.52
N ASP A 40 12.13 4.23 -9.75
CA ASP A 40 11.81 5.14 -10.84
C ASP A 40 10.84 6.23 -10.33
N ASN A 41 11.36 7.46 -10.23
CA ASN A 41 10.58 8.60 -9.78
C ASN A 41 9.54 9.07 -10.81
N ALA A 42 9.82 8.88 -12.10
CA ALA A 42 8.91 9.28 -13.18
C ALA A 42 7.69 8.35 -13.22
N ALA A 43 7.93 7.04 -13.22
CA ALA A 43 6.86 6.04 -13.16
C ALA A 43 6.03 6.17 -11.86
N ALA A 44 6.69 6.36 -10.71
CA ALA A 44 5.99 6.57 -9.44
C ALA A 44 5.08 7.81 -9.47
N SER A 45 5.57 8.93 -10.03
CA SER A 45 4.77 10.15 -10.17
C SER A 45 3.57 9.95 -11.08
N ALA A 46 3.74 9.24 -12.21
CA ALA A 46 2.65 8.91 -13.13
C ALA A 46 1.60 8.00 -12.47
N ILE A 47 2.02 7.00 -11.70
CA ILE A 47 1.11 6.13 -10.93
C ILE A 47 0.29 6.96 -9.94
N LEU A 48 0.96 7.81 -9.14
CA LEU A 48 0.31 8.64 -8.13
C LEU A 48 -0.68 9.63 -8.75
N ASP A 49 -0.32 10.25 -9.88
CA ASP A 49 -1.21 11.15 -10.62
C ASP A 49 -2.53 10.46 -11.01
N ARG A 50 -2.46 9.22 -11.55
CA ARG A 50 -3.66 8.46 -11.95
C ARG A 50 -4.50 8.01 -10.76
N LEU A 51 -3.87 7.62 -9.65
CA LEU A 51 -4.56 7.19 -8.43
C LEU A 51 -5.24 8.37 -7.73
N LEU A 52 -4.55 9.50 -7.60
CA LEU A 52 -5.02 10.67 -6.84
C LEU A 52 -6.01 11.54 -7.63
N HIS A 53 -6.02 11.47 -8.96
CA HIS A 53 -6.97 12.23 -9.77
C HIS A 53 -8.45 11.93 -9.42
N ARG A 54 -8.77 10.70 -8.98
CA ARG A 54 -10.14 10.30 -8.58
C ARG A 54 -10.19 9.48 -7.29
N GLY A 55 -9.10 9.48 -6.53
CA GLY A 55 -8.93 8.64 -5.34
C GLY A 55 -8.97 9.42 -4.04
N HIS A 56 -9.09 8.69 -2.95
CA HIS A 56 -8.94 9.21 -1.60
C HIS A 56 -7.73 8.54 -0.94
N LEU A 57 -6.85 9.34 -0.33
CA LEU A 57 -5.74 8.83 0.46
C LEU A 57 -6.18 8.68 1.92
N LEU A 58 -6.24 7.44 2.39
CA LEU A 58 -6.54 7.12 3.79
C LEU A 58 -5.25 6.81 4.53
N LYS A 59 -4.92 7.60 5.55
CA LYS A 59 -3.78 7.36 6.44
C LYS A 59 -4.27 6.62 7.68
N PHE A 60 -3.63 5.48 7.96
CA PHE A 60 -3.96 4.64 9.11
C PHE A 60 -2.82 4.71 10.12
N GLU A 61 -3.18 5.08 11.35
CA GLU A 61 -2.25 5.19 12.48
C GLU A 61 -2.70 4.28 13.62
N GLY A 62 -1.76 3.81 14.43
CA GLY A 62 -2.05 3.01 15.62
C GLY A 62 -1.25 1.72 15.72
N LYS A 63 -1.51 0.96 16.78
CA LYS A 63 -0.80 -0.28 17.10
C LYS A 63 -1.30 -1.43 16.22
N SER A 64 -0.40 -2.37 15.93
CA SER A 64 -0.73 -3.60 15.19
C SER A 64 -1.83 -4.39 15.90
N TYR A 65 -2.92 -4.67 15.19
CA TYR A 65 -3.97 -5.58 15.65
C TYR A 65 -3.42 -6.99 15.93
N ARG A 66 -2.45 -7.46 15.14
CA ARG A 66 -1.80 -8.76 15.36
C ARG A 66 -1.12 -8.83 16.71
N LEU A 67 -0.45 -7.74 17.13
CA LEU A 67 0.21 -7.66 18.42
C LEU A 67 -0.83 -7.65 19.57
N LYS A 68 -1.92 -6.89 19.40
CA LYS A 68 -3.03 -6.88 20.37
C LYS A 68 -3.59 -8.28 20.62
N GLU A 69 -3.86 -9.04 19.56
CA GLU A 69 -4.39 -10.40 19.68
C GLU A 69 -3.36 -11.40 20.23
N ALA A 70 -2.07 -11.24 19.89
CA ALA A 70 -1.00 -12.04 20.49
C ALA A 70 -0.89 -11.80 22.00
N SER A 71 -0.91 -10.54 22.45
CA SER A 71 -0.89 -10.20 23.87
C SER A 71 -2.09 -10.75 24.64
N LYS A 72 -3.30 -10.71 24.05
CA LYS A 72 -4.50 -11.30 24.66
C LYS A 72 -4.36 -12.81 24.84
N ARG A 73 -3.84 -13.52 23.84
CA ARG A 73 -3.65 -14.98 23.90
C ARG A 73 -2.69 -15.38 25.02
N LEU A 74 -1.54 -14.72 25.09
CA LEU A 74 -0.56 -14.94 26.16
C LEU A 74 -1.13 -14.65 27.56
N ALA A 75 -1.99 -13.63 27.68
CA ALA A 75 -2.66 -13.33 28.95
C ALA A 75 -3.67 -14.41 29.37
N LEU A 76 -4.37 -15.04 28.42
CA LEU A 76 -5.30 -16.14 28.68
C LEU A 76 -4.54 -17.42 29.09
N GLU A 77 -3.44 -17.75 28.43
CA GLU A 77 -2.60 -18.91 28.77
C GLU A 77 -2.03 -18.82 30.19
N LYS A 78 -1.57 -17.63 30.60
CA LYS A 78 -1.11 -17.38 31.98
C LYS A 78 -2.20 -17.51 33.05
N LYS A 79 -3.47 -17.36 32.68
CA LYS A 79 -4.59 -17.49 33.62
C LYS A 79 -5.03 -18.94 33.82
N ASN A 80 -4.68 -19.81 32.87
CA ASN A 80 -5.05 -21.24 32.88
C ASN A 80 -3.93 -22.14 33.46
N ASN A 81 -2.75 -21.58 33.74
CA ASN A 81 -1.66 -22.20 34.50
C ASN A 81 -1.64 -21.65 35.92
#